data_AF-A0A0Q7PYF0-F1
#
_entry.id   AF-A0A0Q7PYF0-F1
#
_cell.length_a   1.000
_cell.length_b   1.000
_cell.length_c   1.000
_cell.angle_alpha   90.00
_cell.angle_beta   90.00
_cell.angle_gamma   90.00
#
_symmetry.space_group_name_H-M   'P 1'
#
loop_
_entity.id
_entity.type
_entity.pdbx_description
1 polymer ?
#
loop_
_entity_poly.entity_id
_entity_poly.type
_entity_poly.pdbx_seq_one_letter_code
_entity_poly.pdbx_strand_id
1 'polypeptide(L)'
;MQASAMRGREMRPAGVTMRYSCEQGHRVDIVGSNTARVILHDGRIIDISRVANSAPPRYAGVALSFDIGSEGATLGQDETGGFACHEAD
;
A
#
# COMPACT_ATOMS: atom_id res chain seq x y z
N MET A 1 5.99 30.33 36.69
CA MET A 1 6.80 29.99 35.49
C MET A 1 5.99 28.99 34.69
N GLN A 2 5.25 29.46 33.68
CA GLN A 2 4.45 28.61 32.80
C GLN A 2 5.17 28.53 31.45
N ALA A 3 5.39 27.31 30.95
CA ALA A 3 5.83 27.06 29.57
C ALA A 3 5.08 25.83 29.05
N SER A 4 3.90 26.12 28.52
CA SER A 4 3.22 25.55 27.36
C SER A 4 3.70 24.19 26.82
N ALA A 5 2.80 23.22 26.97
CA ALA A 5 2.50 22.12 26.06
C ALA A 5 3.26 22.10 24.72
N MET A 6 4.30 21.26 24.64
CA MET A 6 4.68 20.62 23.36
C MET A 6 3.71 19.46 23.07
N ARG A 7 2.47 19.82 22.70
CA ARG A 7 1.52 18.91 22.04
C ARG A 7 1.41 19.35 20.59
N GLY A 8 2.21 18.78 19.70
CA GLY A 8 2.21 19.17 18.28
C GLY A 8 2.89 18.12 17.41
N ARG A 9 2.09 17.34 16.69
CA ARG A 9 2.44 16.18 15.85
C ARG A 9 2.88 14.92 16.61
N GLU A 10 1.97 14.34 17.38
CA GLU A 10 1.82 12.89 17.22
C GLU A 10 1.41 12.70 15.76
N MET A 11 2.40 12.41 14.92
CA MET A 11 2.20 11.94 13.57
C MET A 11 1.38 10.66 13.73
N ARG A 12 0.03 10.80 13.74
CA ARG A 12 -0.86 9.65 13.72
C ARG A 12 -0.31 8.79 12.59
N PRO A 13 0.19 7.58 12.86
CA PRO A 13 0.61 6.70 11.79
C PRO A 13 -0.59 6.68 10.84
N ALA A 14 -0.36 7.08 9.59
CA ALA A 14 -1.43 7.09 8.60
C ALA A 14 -2.07 5.70 8.69
N GLY A 15 -3.36 5.67 9.00
CA GLY A 15 -4.07 4.41 9.19
C GLY A 15 -4.04 3.61 7.89
N VAL A 16 -4.13 2.29 8.01
CA VAL A 16 -4.51 1.48 6.86
C VAL A 16 -5.94 1.88 6.49
N THR A 17 -6.11 2.37 5.27
CA THR A 17 -7.40 2.83 4.73
C THR A 17 -8.08 1.76 3.90
N MET A 18 -7.30 0.91 3.24
CA MET A 18 -7.79 -0.24 2.50
C MET A 18 -6.82 -1.40 2.64
N ARG A 19 -7.33 -2.62 2.56
CA ARG A 19 -6.53 -3.83 2.58
C ARG A 19 -6.92 -4.71 1.42
N TYR A 20 -5.93 -5.38 0.86
CA TYR A 20 -6.09 -6.32 -0.23
C TYR A 20 -5.37 -7.62 0.10
N SER A 21 -6.08 -8.72 -0.09
CA SER A 21 -5.50 -10.06 -0.06
C SER A 21 -5.23 -10.48 -1.49
N CYS A 22 -3.98 -10.84 -1.76
CA CYS A 22 -3.52 -11.27 -3.06
C CYS A 22 -3.29 -12.78 -3.06
N GLU A 23 -3.22 -13.36 -4.26
CA GLU A 23 -2.84 -14.76 -4.44
C GLU A 23 -1.48 -15.08 -3.78
N GLN A 24 -1.22 -16.36 -3.55
CA GLN A 24 0.02 -16.85 -2.93
C GLN A 24 0.30 -16.29 -1.51
N GLY A 25 -0.72 -15.74 -0.84
CA GLY A 25 -0.59 -15.22 0.54
C GLY A 25 0.05 -13.84 0.62
N HIS A 26 0.20 -13.14 -0.50
CA HIS A 26 0.60 -11.74 -0.51
C HIS A 26 -0.52 -10.84 0.04
N ARG A 27 -0.16 -9.71 0.63
CA ARG A 27 -1.13 -8.73 1.14
C ARG A 27 -0.67 -7.32 0.84
N VAL A 28 -1.61 -6.43 0.54
CA VAL A 28 -1.34 -5.01 0.31
C VAL A 28 -2.23 -4.17 1.22
N ASP A 29 -1.61 -3.36 2.07
CA ASP A 29 -2.30 -2.39 2.93
C ASP A 29 -2.08 -0.98 2.34
N ILE A 30 -3.15 -0.29 1.95
CA ILE A 30 -3.08 1.13 1.56
C ILE A 30 -2.99 1.96 2.84
N VAL A 31 -1.89 2.70 2.98
CA VAL A 31 -1.61 3.56 4.12
C VAL A 31 -1.92 5.01 3.71
N GLY A 32 -2.96 5.58 4.31
CA GLY A 32 -3.50 6.87 3.88
C GLY A 32 -4.06 6.82 2.45
N SER A 33 -3.48 7.57 1.52
CA SER A 33 -3.93 7.61 0.12
C SER A 33 -2.81 7.54 -0.91
N ASN A 34 -1.55 7.48 -0.45
CA ASN A 34 -0.36 7.67 -1.29
C ASN A 34 0.68 6.56 -1.16
N THR A 35 0.48 5.61 -0.25
CA THR A 35 1.44 4.54 0.02
C THR A 35 0.71 3.21 0.03
N ALA A 36 1.20 2.25 -0.74
CA ALA A 36 0.79 0.86 -0.64
C ALA A 36 1.91 0.08 0.05
N ARG A 37 1.58 -0.55 1.17
CA ARG A 37 2.46 -1.41 1.94
C ARG A 37 2.23 -2.84 1.50
N VAL A 38 3.17 -3.40 0.76
CA VAL A 38 3.12 -4.79 0.28
C VAL A 38 3.81 -5.68 1.31
N ILE A 39 3.06 -6.63 1.87
CA ILE A 39 3.57 -7.73 2.68
C ILE A 39 3.66 -8.96 1.78
N LEU A 40 4.88 -9.43 1.54
CA LEU A 40 5.13 -10.62 0.73
C LEU A 40 4.88 -11.89 1.56
N HIS A 41 4.73 -13.03 0.87
CA HIS A 41 4.50 -14.34 1.50
C HIS A 41 5.60 -14.73 2.50
N ASP A 42 6.84 -14.29 2.29
CA ASP A 42 7.98 -14.50 3.17
C ASP A 42 8.03 -13.52 4.37
N GLY A 43 7.04 -12.62 4.48
CA GLY A 43 6.89 -11.65 5.56
C GLY A 43 7.63 -10.32 5.33
N ARG A 44 8.40 -10.18 4.24
CA ARG A 44 9.01 -8.90 3.87
C ARG A 44 7.96 -7.84 3.59
N ILE A 45 8.24 -6.63 4.07
CA ILE A 45 7.39 -5.46 3.89
C ILE A 45 8.09 -4.48 2.95
N ILE A 46 7.38 -4.05 1.92
CA ILE A 46 7.88 -3.10 0.92
C ILE A 46 6.82 -2.01 0.72
N ASP A 47 7.19 -0.78 1.04
CA ASP A 47 6.32 0.38 0.83
C ASP A 47 6.57 0.94 -0.59
N ILE A 48 5.54 0.98 -1.41
CA ILE A 48 5.55 1.57 -2.75
C ILE A 48 4.67 2.81 -2.81
N SER A 49 5.09 3.80 -3.61
CA SER A 49 4.42 5.09 -3.67
C SER A 49 3.37 5.11 -4.78
N ARG A 50 2.30 5.87 -4.56
CA ARG A 50 1.31 6.13 -5.59
C ARG A 50 1.94 6.89 -6.75
N VAL A 51 1.66 6.44 -7.97
CA VAL A 51 2.05 7.14 -9.19
C VAL A 51 1.17 8.38 -9.33
N ALA A 52 1.79 9.55 -9.48
CA ALA A 52 1.05 10.80 -9.65
C ALA A 52 0.21 10.77 -10.93
N ASN A 53 -1.00 11.33 -10.88
CA ASN A 53 -1.94 11.40 -12.01
C ASN A 53 -2.37 10.05 -12.61
N SER A 54 -2.25 8.94 -11.87
CA SER A 54 -2.76 7.64 -12.30
C SER A 54 -4.28 7.53 -12.10
N ALA A 55 -5.02 7.25 -13.17
CA ALA A 55 -6.42 6.84 -13.13
C ALA A 55 -6.60 5.66 -14.11
N PRO A 56 -6.80 4.41 -13.64
CA PRO A 56 -7.02 3.98 -12.25
C PRO A 56 -5.83 4.21 -11.29
N PRO A 57 -6.05 4.19 -9.96
CA PRO A 57 -4.96 4.29 -8.99
C PRO A 57 -3.89 3.21 -9.20
N ARG A 58 -2.65 3.66 -9.40
CA ARG A 58 -1.47 2.81 -9.53
C ARG A 58 -0.43 3.19 -8.48
N TYR A 59 0.23 2.20 -7.91
CA TYR A 59 1.37 2.34 -7.02
C TYR A 59 2.55 1.61 -7.65
N ALA A 60 3.74 2.20 -7.58
CA ALA A 60 4.93 1.61 -8.19
C ALA A 60 6.15 1.84 -7.29
N GLY A 61 7.00 0.83 -7.24
CA GLY A 61 8.33 0.85 -6.63
C GLY A 61 9.38 0.36 -7.60
N VAL A 62 10.52 -0.07 -7.07
CA VAL A 62 11.67 -0.51 -7.90
C VAL A 62 11.41 -1.83 -8.62
N ALA A 63 10.73 -2.79 -7.96
CA ALA A 63 10.51 -4.14 -8.49
C ALA A 63 9.04 -4.62 -8.34
N LEU A 64 8.16 -3.73 -7.89
CA LEU A 64 6.78 -4.01 -7.55
C LEU A 64 5.86 -2.94 -8.12
N SER A 65 4.70 -3.36 -8.60
CA SER A 65 3.60 -2.46 -8.98
C SER A 65 2.30 -2.98 -8.38
N PHE A 66 1.40 -2.06 -8.02
CA PHE A 66 0.06 -2.41 -7.56
C PHE A 66 -0.95 -1.54 -8.29
N ASP A 67 -1.84 -2.18 -9.03
CA ASP A 67 -2.86 -1.56 -9.87
C ASP A 67 -4.24 -1.86 -9.31
N ILE A 68 -5.05 -0.83 -9.04
CA ILE A 68 -6.42 -0.97 -8.54
C ILE A 68 -7.39 -0.62 -9.67
N GLY A 69 -7.83 -1.61 -10.43
CA GLY A 69 -8.76 -1.46 -11.53
C GLY A 69 -10.23 -1.62 -11.11
N SER A 70 -11.12 -1.43 -12.07
CA SER A 70 -12.57 -1.64 -11.90
C SER A 70 -12.97 -3.12 -11.80
N GLU A 71 -12.13 -4.03 -12.30
CA GLU A 71 -12.36 -5.49 -12.26
C GLU A 71 -11.70 -6.16 -11.04
N GLY A 72 -10.89 -5.42 -10.28
CA GLY A 72 -10.12 -5.93 -9.15
C GLY A 72 -8.75 -5.26 -9.05
N ALA A 73 -7.94 -5.74 -8.12
CA ALA A 73 -6.58 -5.25 -7.94
C ALA A 73 -5.56 -6.29 -8.42
N THR A 74 -4.35 -5.85 -8.78
CA THR A 74 -3.28 -6.74 -9.24
C THR A 74 -1.94 -6.27 -8.67
N LEU A 75 -1.20 -7.20 -8.06
CA LEU A 75 0.17 -6.99 -7.60
C LEU A 75 1.13 -7.56 -8.65
N GLY A 76 1.84 -6.69 -9.36
CA GLY A 76 2.92 -7.06 -10.27
C GLY A 76 4.26 -7.15 -9.54
N GLN A 77 5.03 -8.20 -9.83
CA GLN A 77 6.43 -8.33 -9.47
C GLN A 77 7.22 -8.59 -10.76
N ASP A 78 8.28 -7.82 -11.02
CA ASP A 78 8.99 -7.88 -12.30
C ASP A 78 9.50 -9.29 -12.67
N GLU A 79 9.84 -10.11 -11.67
CA GLU A 79 10.48 -11.42 -11.86
C GLU A 79 9.48 -12.59 -11.83
N THR A 80 8.34 -12.41 -11.15
CA THR A 80 7.41 -13.51 -10.81
C THR A 80 6.05 -13.38 -11.50
N GLY A 81 5.75 -12.20 -12.08
CA GLY A 81 4.48 -11.93 -12.76
C GLY A 81 3.46 -11.21 -11.87
N GLY A 82 2.20 -11.25 -12.31
CA GLY A 82 1.07 -10.58 -11.64
C GLY A 82 0.25 -11.53 -10.79
N PHE A 83 -0.10 -11.10 -9.59
CA PHE A 83 -0.97 -11.80 -8.65
C PHE A 83 -2.31 -11.07 -8.57
N ALA A 84 -3.42 -11.80 -8.75
CA ALA A 84 -4.74 -11.22 -8.55
C ALA A 84 -4.94 -10.87 -7.08
N CYS A 85 -5.56 -9.72 -6.82
CA CYS A 85 -5.83 -9.22 -5.48
C CYS A 85 -7.29 -8.80 -5.36
N HIS A 86 -7.85 -9.06 -4.20
CA HIS A 86 -9.21 -8.71 -3.84
C HIS A 86 -9.20 -7.88 -2.58
N GLU A 87 -10.14 -6.94 -2.47
CA GLU A 87 -10.32 -6.17 -1.23
C GLU A 87 -10.63 -7.13 -0.07
N ALA A 88 -10.01 -6.85 1.07
CA ALA A 88 -10.17 -7.61 2.29
C ALA A 88 -10.51 -6.65 3.44
N ASP A 89 -11.33 -7.14 4.37
CA ASP A 89 -11.81 -6.41 5.55
C ASP A 89 -10.70 -6.17 6.61
#